data_AF-A0A6S6SJM2-F1
#
_entry.id   AF-A0A6S6SJM2-F1
#
_cell.length_a   1.000
_cell.length_b   1.000
_cell.length_c   1.000
_cell.angle_alpha   90.00
_cell.angle_beta   90.00
_cell.angle_gamma   90.00
#
_symmetry.space_group_name_H-M   'P 1'
#
loop_
_entity.id
_entity.type
_entity.pdbx_description
1 polymer ?
#
loop_
_entity_poly.entity_id
_entity_poly.type
_entity_poly.pdbx_seq_one_letter_code
_entity_poly.pdbx_strand_id
1 'polypeptide(L)' 'MKKEPRKYKPYKRLTEVQKEMIYKMHEEKMELRKIARVMGVKLWTIQYHIKKNERVQRNL' A
#
# COMPACT_ATOMS: atom_id res chain seq x y z
N MET A 1 36.89 13.93 -2.46
CA MET A 1 35.62 13.75 -3.19
C MET A 1 34.46 14.10 -2.24
N LYS A 2 33.82 15.27 -2.39
CA LYS A 2 32.69 15.68 -1.54
C LYS A 2 31.44 14.89 -1.98
N LYS A 3 30.79 14.17 -1.06
CA LYS A 3 29.53 13.46 -1.33
C LYS A 3 28.40 14.49 -1.34
N GLU A 4 27.60 14.52 -2.42
CA GLU A 4 26.41 15.39 -2.46
C GLU A 4 25.44 15.07 -1.31
N PRO A 5 24.77 16.09 -0.74
CA PRO A 5 23.75 15.86 0.28
C PRO A 5 22.61 15.03 -0.34
N ARG A 6 22.25 13.92 0.33
CA ARG A 6 21.14 13.07 -0.11
C ARG A 6 19.85 13.91 -0.10
N LYS A 7 19.32 14.26 -1.28
CA LYS A 7 18.02 14.93 -1.41
C LYS A 7 16.95 14.07 -0.74
N TYR A 8 16.28 14.62 0.27
CA TYR A 8 15.16 13.96 0.94
C TYR A 8 14.06 13.69 -0.10
N LYS A 9 13.68 12.41 -0.26
CA LYS A 9 12.53 12.04 -1.09
C LYS A 9 11.28 12.05 -0.20
N PRO A 10 10.29 12.92 -0.48
CA PRO A 10 9.06 12.93 0.30
C PRO A 10 8.35 11.57 0.22
N TYR A 11 7.77 11.15 1.34
CA TYR A 11 6.99 9.92 1.39
C TYR A 11 5.74 10.04 0.51
N LYS A 12 5.69 9.28 -0.59
CA LYS A 12 4.52 9.24 -1.47
C LYS A 12 3.41 8.42 -0.80
N ARG A 13 2.34 9.09 -0.36
CA ARG A 13 1.14 8.44 0.18
C ARG A 13 0.31 7.83 -0.96
N LEU A 14 -0.35 6.71 -0.68
CA LEU A 14 -1.36 6.15 -1.58
C LEU A 14 -2.60 7.03 -1.58
N THR A 15 -3.12 7.30 -2.78
CA THR A 15 -4.41 7.99 -2.97
C THR A 15 -5.58 7.09 -2.53
N GLU A 16 -6.77 7.67 -2.30
CA GLU A 16 -7.95 6.87 -1.93
C GLU A 16 -8.32 5.86 -3.02
N VAL A 17 -8.27 6.25 -4.30
CA VAL A 17 -8.50 5.37 -5.45
C VAL A 17 -7.56 4.16 -5.43
N GLN A 18 -6.28 4.37 -5.12
CA GLN A 18 -5.32 3.27 -5.03
C GLN A 18 -5.61 2.34 -3.84
N LYS A 19 -6.12 2.87 -2.72
CA LYS A 19 -6.52 2.04 -1.58
C LYS A 19 -7.76 1.22 -1.91
N GLU A 20 -8.76 1.82 -2.54
CA GLU A 20 -9.95 1.09 -3.02
C GLU A 20 -9.58 -0.04 -3.96
N MET A 21 -8.63 0.20 -4.88
CA MET A 21 -8.15 -0.84 -5.79
C MET A 21 -7.49 -2.01 -5.04
N ILE A 22 -6.71 -1.72 -4.00
CA ILE A 22 -6.12 -2.75 -3.12
C ILE A 22 -7.21 -3.57 -2.43
N TYR A 23 -8.26 -2.91 -1.93
CA TYR A 23 -9.35 -3.60 -1.24
C TYR A 23 -10.17 -4.48 -2.18
N LYS A 24 -10.52 -3.99 -3.38
CA LYS A 24 -11.22 -4.77 -4.41
C LYS A 24 -10.42 -6.01 -4.84
N MET A 25 -9.13 -5.85 -5.15
CA MET A 25 -8.28 -7.00 -5.50
C MET A 25 -8.17 -8.03 -4.36
N HIS A 26 -8.14 -7.57 -3.11
CA HIS A 26 -8.13 -8.46 -1.96
C HIS A 26 -9.46 -9.20 -1.79
N GLU A 27 -10.58 -8.52 -2.00
CA GLU A 27 -11.93 -9.09 -1.98
C GLU A 27 -12.12 -10.15 -3.08
N GLU A 28 -11.55 -9.92 -4.27
CA GLU A 28 -11.42 -10.88 -5.36
C GLU A 28 -10.45 -12.05 -5.04
N LYS A 29 -9.95 -12.14 -3.81
CA LYS A 29 -9.05 -13.18 -3.30
C LYS A 29 -7.70 -13.24 -4.04
N MET A 30 -7.23 -12.12 -4.60
CA MET A 30 -5.87 -12.07 -5.13
C MET A 30 -4.82 -12.16 -4.02
N GLU A 31 -3.71 -12.85 -4.31
CA GLU A 31 -2.57 -12.92 -3.40
C GLU A 31 -1.93 -11.53 -3.18
N LEU A 32 -1.63 -11.21 -1.91
CA LEU A 32 -1.07 -9.90 -1.52
C LEU A 32 0.22 -9.53 -2.26
N ARG A 33 1.06 -10.53 -2.57
CA ARG A 33 2.30 -10.31 -3.35
C ARG A 33 2.01 -9.91 -4.79
N LYS A 34 0.94 -10.45 -5.40
CA LYS A 34 0.50 -10.06 -6.74
C LYS A 34 -0.04 -8.63 -6.73
N ILE A 35 -0.88 -8.29 -5.75
CA ILE A 35 -1.39 -6.92 -5.56
C ILE A 35 -0.24 -5.92 -5.41
N ALA A 36 0.77 -6.24 -4.60
CA ALA A 36 1.95 -5.38 -4.41
C ALA A 36 2.72 -5.13 -5.73
N ARG A 37 2.88 -6.18 -6.56
CA ARG A 37 3.52 -6.06 -7.88
C ARG A 37 2.71 -5.19 -8.83
N VAL A 38 1.39 -5.42 -8.93
CA VAL A 38 0.48 -4.64 -9.79
C VAL A 38 0.48 -3.16 -9.39
N MET A 39 0.44 -2.89 -8.08
CA MET A 39 0.39 -1.53 -7.54
C MET A 39 1.76 -0.83 -7.51
N GLY A 40 2.86 -1.55 -7.77
CA GLY A 40 4.22 -0.99 -7.70
C GLY A 40 4.63 -0.54 -6.30
N VAL A 41 4.11 -1.20 -5.25
CA VAL A 41 4.41 -0.87 -3.84
C VAL A 41 4.96 -2.07 -3.09
N LYS A 42 5.47 -1.83 -1.88
CA LYS A 42 6.01 -2.88 -1.03
C LYS A 42 4.86 -3.68 -0.38
N LEU A 43 5.08 -4.98 -0.15
CA LEU A 43 4.09 -5.89 0.45
C LEU A 43 3.53 -5.39 1.79
N TRP A 44 4.40 -4.88 2.68
CA TRP A 44 3.97 -4.38 3.99
C TRP A 44 3.01 -3.18 3.88
N THR A 45 3.10 -2.39 2.80
CA THR A 45 2.15 -1.31 2.52
C THR A 45 0.75 -1.89 2.26
N ILE A 46 0.66 -2.94 1.44
CA ILE A 46 -0.60 -3.65 1.17
C ILE A 46 -1.17 -4.26 2.45
N GLN A 47 -0.34 -4.99 3.21
CA GLN A 47 -0.74 -5.63 4.47
C GLN A 47 -1.26 -4.61 5.50
N TYR A 48 -0.59 -3.46 5.62
CA TYR A 48 -1.02 -2.38 6.50
C TYR A 48 -2.42 -1.88 6.15
N HIS A 49 -2.68 -1.62 4.86
CA HIS A 49 -3.97 -1.11 4.41
C HIS A 49 -5.10 -2.13 4.59
N ILE A 50 -4.86 -3.40 4.28
CA ILE A 50 -5.86 -4.46 4.48
C ILE A 50 -6.20 -4.63 5.96
N LYS A 51 -5.18 -4.77 6.84
CA LYS A 51 -5.39 -4.88 8.28
C LYS A 51 -6.13 -3.66 8.86
N LYS A 52 -5.81 -2.46 8.35
CA LYS A 52 -6.50 -1.24 8.74
C LYS A 52 -7.97 -1.28 8.32
N ASN A 53 -8.27 -1.71 7.09
CA ASN A 53 -9.64 -1.83 6.59
C ASN A 53 -10.46 -2.85 7.39
N GLU A 54 -9.90 -4.04 7.65
CA GLU A 54 -10.56 -5.08 8.46
C GLU A 54 -10.88 -4.60 9.89
N ARG A 55 -9.98 -3.83 10.50
CA ARG A 55 -10.23 -3.24 11.84
C ARG A 55 -11.39 -2.25 11.80
N VAL A 56 -11.50 -1.45 10.75
CA VAL A 56 -12.60 -0.49 10.58
C VAL A 56 -13.92 -1.23 10.41
N GLN A 57 -13.97 -2.25 9.55
CA GLN A 57 -15.19 -3.04 9.30
C GLN A 57 -15.65 -3.84 10.53
N ARG A 58 -14.73 -4.31 11.39
CA ARG A 58 -15.08 -5.02 12.63
C ARG A 58 -15.65 -4.10 13.72
N ASN A 59 -15.35 -2.82 13.66
CA ASN A 59 -15.76 -1.82 14.66
C ASN A 59 -17.01 -1.03 14.24
N LEU A 60 -17.60 -1.38 13.09
CA LEU A 60 -18.87 -0.89 12.57
C LEU A 60 -19.94 -1.96 12.78
#